data_AF-A0A3D9B7P2-F1
#
_entry.id   AF-A0A3D9B7P2-F1
#
_cell.length_a   1.000
_cell.length_b   1.000
_cell.length_c   1.000
_cell.angle_alpha   90.00
_cell.angle_beta   90.00
_cell.angle_gamma   90.00
#
_symmetry.space_group_name_H-M   'P 1'
#
loop_
_entity.id
_entity.type
_entity.pdbx_description
1 polymer ?
#
loop_
_entity_poly.entity_id
_entity_poly.type
_entity_poly.pdbx_seq_one_letter_code
_entity_poly.pdbx_strand_id
1 'polypeptide(L)'
;MKRIILSVITISSLSVSCKNSQTSMQEASKVQIVKSNITDEQLMDKVQKDALKYFWDYAEPNSMLGRERYHEDNIYPDNDKHVVTTGGSGFGLATILVGVERGFIPRKDAVKRLTTMMDFLAKADRHKGAWSHWINGETGKTVPFGKKDNGGDLVETAFLTSGILMVREYFKNGNTEEKALAKKCDELWKGIQWNWYTKGGQKVLYWHWSPDYQWEMNFPLEGYNECLITYILAASSPTYPIDAETYYKGWTRNGTYLSDKEKYGLPMYVKHNGAAEYGGPLFWAHYSYIGLDPTNLSDKLIKNYFDLNKNQVLIDYKYCVENPKNWKGYGPNYWGLTASYSRNEDGSAGYDAHFPQNDRGVITPTAALSSFPYSPKESMDFLRFIYTQKPEFIGSAGPYDATSIHYNNWTTPRYLAIDQGTIAPMIENYRTGFLWKLFMNAPEIQQGLKKLSFKSEKYHIK
;
A
#
# COMPACT_ATOMS: atom_id res chain seq x y z
N MET A 1 59.22 -43.69 -47.73
CA MET A 1 60.24 -44.31 -46.87
C MET A 1 59.79 -44.22 -45.42
N LYS A 2 59.80 -45.37 -44.73
CA LYS A 2 59.62 -45.60 -43.27
C LYS A 2 58.25 -45.25 -42.67
N ARG A 3 57.63 -46.06 -41.81
CA ARG A 3 57.67 -47.51 -41.52
C ARG A 3 56.48 -47.76 -40.58
N ILE A 4 55.79 -48.86 -40.80
CA ILE A 4 54.67 -49.41 -40.04
C ILE A 4 55.17 -49.98 -38.70
N ILE A 5 54.40 -49.85 -37.61
CA ILE A 5 54.31 -50.89 -36.57
C ILE A 5 52.83 -51.21 -36.33
N LEU A 6 52.50 -52.43 -36.74
CA LEU A 6 51.30 -53.20 -36.42
C LEU A 6 51.41 -53.74 -34.98
N SER A 7 50.29 -53.85 -34.28
CA SER A 7 50.06 -54.99 -33.38
C SER A 7 48.57 -55.34 -33.35
N VAL A 8 48.35 -56.61 -33.64
CA VAL A 8 47.11 -57.35 -33.91
C VAL A 8 46.63 -57.98 -32.60
N ILE A 9 45.40 -58.55 -32.62
CA ILE A 9 44.84 -59.66 -31.82
C ILE A 9 43.57 -59.20 -31.06
N THR A 10 42.36 -59.76 -31.18
CA THR A 10 41.79 -60.90 -31.95
C THR A 10 40.27 -60.72 -31.97
N ILE A 11 39.63 -61.22 -33.04
CA ILE A 11 38.19 -61.35 -33.21
C ILE A 11 37.71 -62.65 -32.52
N SER A 12 36.64 -62.58 -31.74
CA SER A 12 35.74 -63.72 -31.47
C SER A 12 34.30 -63.23 -31.47
N SER A 13 33.61 -63.54 -32.57
CA SER A 13 32.19 -63.34 -32.80
C SER A 13 31.34 -64.38 -32.08
N LEU A 14 30.35 -63.93 -31.31
CA LEU A 14 29.17 -64.72 -30.94
C LEU A 14 27.93 -63.88 -31.21
N SER A 15 27.23 -64.25 -32.28
CA SER A 15 25.92 -63.74 -32.67
C SER A 15 24.83 -64.41 -31.84
N VAL A 16 24.06 -63.62 -31.08
CA VAL A 16 22.71 -64.00 -30.66
C VAL A 16 21.76 -62.85 -30.98
N SER A 17 20.67 -63.23 -31.61
CA SER A 17 19.67 -62.41 -32.28
C SER A 17 18.61 -61.85 -31.33
N CYS A 18 17.90 -60.84 -31.85
CA CYS A 18 16.54 -60.40 -31.54
C CYS A 18 16.27 -59.24 -30.55
N LYS A 19 15.66 -58.20 -31.15
CA LYS A 19 14.55 -57.33 -30.71
C LYS A 19 14.86 -55.99 -30.03
N ASN A 20 14.95 -55.00 -30.91
CA ASN A 20 14.40 -53.63 -30.86
C ASN A 20 13.57 -53.23 -29.61
N SER A 21 14.08 -52.24 -28.87
CA SER A 21 13.29 -51.11 -28.35
C SER A 21 14.25 -50.01 -27.87
N GLN A 22 14.25 -48.86 -28.56
CA GLN A 22 14.88 -47.64 -28.08
C GLN A 22 14.18 -47.17 -26.79
N THR A 23 14.91 -47.08 -25.69
CA THR A 23 14.44 -46.43 -24.48
C THR A 23 15.18 -45.11 -24.32
N SER A 24 14.46 -44.02 -24.56
CA SER A 24 14.89 -42.66 -24.26
C SER A 24 15.04 -42.48 -22.75
N MET A 25 16.24 -42.14 -22.27
CA MET A 25 16.42 -41.64 -20.91
C MET A 25 16.02 -40.16 -20.87
N GLN A 26 14.78 -39.90 -20.48
CA GLN A 26 14.34 -38.62 -19.94
C GLN A 26 14.52 -38.69 -18.41
N GLU A 27 15.60 -38.11 -17.89
CA GLU A 27 15.63 -37.70 -16.49
C GLU A 27 14.80 -36.43 -16.36
N ALA A 28 13.50 -36.62 -16.17
CA ALA A 28 12.61 -35.57 -15.71
C ALA A 28 12.90 -35.32 -14.23
N SER A 29 13.44 -34.15 -13.90
CA SER A 29 13.47 -33.63 -12.53
C SER A 29 12.02 -33.55 -12.03
N LYS A 30 11.61 -34.50 -11.19
CA LYS A 30 10.36 -34.42 -10.45
C LYS A 30 10.48 -33.28 -9.45
N VAL A 31 10.00 -32.09 -9.83
CA VAL A 31 9.63 -31.06 -8.86
C VAL A 31 8.53 -31.67 -8.01
N GLN A 32 8.87 -31.99 -6.78
CA GLN A 32 7.93 -32.49 -5.79
C GLN A 32 7.02 -31.30 -5.43
N ILE A 33 5.88 -31.17 -6.14
CA ILE A 33 4.84 -30.21 -5.77
C ILE A 33 4.32 -30.67 -4.42
N VAL A 34 4.84 -30.07 -3.35
CA VAL A 34 4.21 -30.15 -2.04
C VAL A 34 2.82 -29.55 -2.25
N LYS A 35 1.78 -30.38 -2.27
CA LYS A 35 0.41 -29.90 -2.15
C LYS A 35 0.31 -29.22 -0.79
N SER A 36 0.49 -27.91 -0.79
CA SER A 36 0.27 -27.09 0.38
C SER A 36 -1.22 -27.14 0.71
N ASN A 37 -1.57 -27.89 1.75
CA ASN A 37 -2.96 -28.02 2.24
C ASN A 37 -3.43 -26.76 3.00
N ILE A 38 -2.80 -25.60 2.77
CA ILE A 38 -3.16 -24.34 3.42
C ILE A 38 -4.43 -23.75 2.80
N THR A 39 -5.42 -23.48 3.64
CA THR A 39 -6.69 -22.85 3.21
C THR A 39 -6.49 -21.36 2.89
N ASP A 40 -7.43 -20.76 2.17
CA ASP A 40 -7.42 -19.30 1.90
C ASP A 40 -7.39 -18.50 3.21
N GLU A 41 -8.21 -18.89 4.18
CA GLU A 41 -8.26 -18.26 5.51
C GLU A 41 -6.91 -18.34 6.23
N GLN A 42 -6.24 -19.50 6.19
CA GLN A 42 -4.91 -19.66 6.80
C GLN A 42 -3.83 -18.82 6.09
N LEU A 43 -3.92 -18.67 4.76
CA LEU A 43 -3.01 -17.81 4.01
C LEU A 43 -3.25 -16.34 4.33
N MET A 44 -4.50 -15.90 4.40
CA MET A 44 -4.86 -14.53 4.79
C MET A 44 -4.40 -14.22 6.21
N ASP A 45 -4.63 -15.12 7.18
CA ASP A 45 -4.10 -14.97 8.53
C ASP A 45 -2.57 -14.90 8.54
N LYS A 46 -1.90 -15.71 7.72
CA LYS A 46 -0.44 -15.73 7.64
C LYS A 46 0.10 -14.40 7.12
N VAL A 47 -0.39 -13.90 5.99
CA VAL A 47 0.10 -12.63 5.43
C VAL A 47 -0.24 -11.43 6.32
N GLN A 48 -1.40 -11.44 6.99
CA GLN A 48 -1.75 -10.39 7.95
C GLN A 48 -0.82 -10.41 9.18
N LYS A 49 -0.49 -11.60 9.72
CA LYS A 49 0.50 -11.75 10.81
C LYS A 49 1.89 -11.31 10.37
N ASP A 50 2.30 -11.66 9.16
CA ASP A 50 3.61 -11.31 8.65
C ASP A 50 3.74 -9.79 8.46
N ALA A 51 2.75 -9.13 7.83
CA ALA A 51 2.72 -7.68 7.68
C ALA A 51 2.68 -6.94 9.04
N LEU A 52 1.98 -7.50 10.04
CA LEU A 52 1.94 -6.95 11.40
C LEU A 52 3.34 -6.84 12.04
N LYS A 53 4.26 -7.78 11.74
CA LYS A 53 5.63 -7.74 12.28
C LYS A 53 6.36 -6.47 11.91
N TYR A 54 6.10 -5.90 10.73
CA TYR A 54 6.69 -4.62 10.30
C TYR A 54 6.41 -3.51 11.32
N PHE A 55 5.16 -3.41 11.79
CA PHE A 55 4.71 -2.35 12.70
C PHE A 55 4.76 -2.73 14.17
N TRP A 56 5.06 -3.99 14.49
CA TRP A 56 5.10 -4.50 15.85
C TRP A 56 6.53 -4.82 16.29
N ASP A 57 7.23 -5.67 15.55
CA ASP A 57 8.57 -6.15 15.87
C ASP A 57 9.64 -5.21 15.31
N TYR A 58 9.40 -4.63 14.14
CA TYR A 58 10.39 -3.82 13.39
C TYR A 58 10.11 -2.31 13.42
N ALA A 59 9.14 -1.87 14.22
CA ALA A 59 8.88 -0.46 14.47
C ALA A 59 10.13 0.26 15.02
N GLU A 60 10.18 1.58 14.88
CA GLU A 60 11.24 2.36 15.50
C GLU A 60 11.08 2.31 17.04
N PRO A 61 12.11 1.94 17.81
CA PRO A 61 11.96 1.55 19.21
C PRO A 61 11.59 2.67 20.19
N ASN A 62 11.83 3.95 19.86
CA ASN A 62 11.48 5.07 20.73
C ASN A 62 10.04 5.55 20.51
N SER A 63 9.70 5.86 19.26
CA SER A 63 8.38 6.35 18.85
C SER A 63 7.33 5.25 18.73
N MET A 64 7.76 4.00 18.50
CA MET A 64 6.91 2.86 18.11
C MET A 64 6.14 3.09 16.80
N LEU A 65 6.52 4.10 16.02
CA LEU A 65 5.93 4.41 14.71
C LEU A 65 6.56 3.53 13.60
N GLY A 66 5.89 3.49 12.45
CA GLY A 66 6.39 2.78 11.28
C GLY A 66 7.61 3.49 10.71
N ARG A 67 8.73 2.77 10.60
CA ARG A 67 9.91 3.25 9.87
C ARG A 67 9.53 3.58 8.43
N GLU A 68 10.21 4.50 7.77
CA GLU A 68 10.04 4.67 6.32
C GLU A 68 10.37 3.35 5.60
N ARG A 69 11.55 2.82 5.92
CA ARG A 69 12.10 1.62 5.32
C ARG A 69 12.69 0.70 6.38
N TYR A 70 12.55 -0.61 6.16
CA TYR A 70 13.25 -1.64 6.92
C TYR A 70 14.01 -2.53 5.95
N HIS A 71 15.33 -2.57 6.07
CA HIS A 71 16.21 -3.42 5.28
C HIS A 71 16.78 -4.53 6.16
N GLU A 72 16.53 -5.78 5.81
CA GLU A 72 17.03 -6.94 6.55
C GLU A 72 18.54 -7.12 6.40
N ASP A 73 19.10 -6.68 5.28
CA ASP A 73 20.55 -6.62 5.05
C ASP A 73 21.26 -5.57 5.93
N ASN A 74 20.49 -4.72 6.61
CA ASN A 74 20.95 -3.60 7.42
C ASN A 74 21.80 -2.57 6.66
N ILE A 75 21.64 -2.47 5.33
CA ILE A 75 22.35 -1.51 4.47
C ILE A 75 21.42 -0.33 4.16
N TYR A 76 21.62 0.82 4.80
CA TYR A 76 20.83 2.03 4.60
C TYR A 76 21.69 3.13 3.96
N PRO A 77 21.64 3.32 2.63
CA PRO A 77 22.47 4.32 1.94
C PRO A 77 22.33 5.74 2.50
N ASP A 78 21.12 6.09 2.96
CA ASP A 78 20.79 7.41 3.49
C ASP A 78 20.94 7.53 5.02
N ASN A 79 21.43 6.47 5.69
CA ASN A 79 21.56 6.39 7.15
C ASN A 79 20.27 6.72 7.92
N ASP A 80 19.13 6.31 7.37
CA ASP A 80 17.79 6.74 7.75
C ASP A 80 16.97 5.66 8.49
N LYS A 81 17.62 4.62 9.03
CA LYS A 81 16.96 3.52 9.78
C LYS A 81 16.05 3.98 10.94
N HIS A 82 16.33 5.15 11.50
CA HIS A 82 15.60 5.76 12.61
C HIS A 82 14.46 6.67 12.14
N VAL A 83 14.34 6.92 10.83
CA VAL A 83 13.31 7.78 10.26
C VAL A 83 11.99 7.03 10.21
N VAL A 84 10.94 7.68 10.71
CA VAL A 84 9.56 7.21 10.65
C VAL A 84 8.76 8.06 9.68
N THR A 85 7.85 7.42 8.96
CA THR A 85 6.94 8.08 8.01
C THR A 85 5.57 8.27 8.63
N THR A 86 4.94 9.42 8.44
CA THR A 86 3.65 9.72 9.07
C THR A 86 2.50 8.99 8.37
N GLY A 87 2.42 9.00 7.04
CA GLY A 87 1.35 8.29 6.34
C GLY A 87 1.46 6.78 6.48
N GLY A 88 2.66 6.22 6.32
CA GLY A 88 2.91 4.80 6.57
C GLY A 88 2.63 4.38 8.02
N SER A 89 2.87 5.27 8.99
CA SER A 89 2.46 5.03 10.38
C SER A 89 0.95 5.03 10.56
N GLY A 90 0.20 5.82 9.79
CA GLY A 90 -1.26 5.75 9.74
C GLY A 90 -1.79 4.38 9.34
N PHE A 91 -1.17 3.79 8.32
CA PHE A 91 -1.47 2.42 7.89
C PHE A 91 -1.02 1.38 8.93
N GLY A 92 0.10 1.65 9.62
CA GLY A 92 0.56 0.87 10.76
C GLY A 92 -0.43 0.82 11.92
N LEU A 93 -1.05 1.96 12.27
CA LEU A 93 -2.12 2.02 13.28
C LEU A 93 -3.28 1.10 12.90
N ALA A 94 -3.72 1.14 11.64
CA ALA A 94 -4.76 0.27 11.13
C ALA A 94 -4.36 -1.21 11.21
N THR A 95 -3.11 -1.53 10.84
CA THR A 95 -2.55 -2.89 10.92
C THR A 95 -2.51 -3.42 12.36
N ILE A 96 -2.15 -2.59 13.34
CA ILE A 96 -2.18 -2.96 14.76
C ILE A 96 -3.61 -3.28 15.21
N LEU A 97 -4.60 -2.50 14.78
CA LEU A 97 -6.02 -2.80 15.09
C LEU A 97 -6.45 -4.15 14.52
N VAL A 98 -6.05 -4.48 13.28
CA VAL A 98 -6.28 -5.82 12.70
C VAL A 98 -5.63 -6.90 13.57
N GLY A 99 -4.40 -6.66 14.03
CA GLY A 99 -3.70 -7.58 14.93
C GLY A 99 -4.43 -7.85 16.25
N VAL A 100 -5.07 -6.82 16.82
CA VAL A 100 -5.90 -6.97 18.03
C VAL A 100 -7.19 -7.73 17.71
N GLU A 101 -7.91 -7.31 16.67
CA GLU A 101 -9.21 -7.89 16.29
C GLU A 101 -9.10 -9.38 15.94
N ARG A 102 -7.99 -9.77 15.33
CA ARG A 102 -7.69 -11.17 14.99
C ARG A 102 -7.03 -11.97 16.11
N GLY A 103 -6.75 -11.35 17.26
CA GLY A 103 -6.08 -11.99 18.39
C GLY A 103 -4.63 -12.38 18.11
N PHE A 104 -3.96 -11.71 17.16
CA PHE A 104 -2.54 -11.92 16.87
C PHE A 104 -1.65 -11.28 17.93
N ILE A 105 -2.12 -10.19 18.54
CA ILE A 105 -1.47 -9.49 19.66
C ILE A 105 -2.47 -9.21 20.79
N PRO A 106 -2.03 -9.18 22.06
CA PRO A 106 -2.92 -8.86 23.17
C PRO A 106 -3.41 -7.41 23.11
N ARG A 107 -4.72 -7.21 23.29
CA ARG A 107 -5.36 -5.88 23.30
C ARG A 107 -4.69 -4.90 24.27
N LYS A 108 -4.34 -5.36 25.49
CA LYS A 108 -3.68 -4.53 26.51
C LYS A 108 -2.31 -4.01 26.04
N ASP A 109 -1.53 -4.86 25.38
CA ASP A 109 -0.21 -4.48 24.88
C ASP A 109 -0.33 -3.51 23.71
N ALA A 110 -1.34 -3.70 22.85
CA ALA A 110 -1.65 -2.77 21.78
C ALA A 110 -2.04 -1.40 22.33
N VAL A 111 -2.89 -1.31 23.34
CA VAL A 111 -3.25 -0.03 23.99
C VAL A 111 -2.01 0.69 24.54
N LYS A 112 -1.10 -0.04 25.19
CA LYS A 112 0.16 0.53 25.67
C LYS A 112 1.01 1.08 24.52
N ARG A 113 1.19 0.31 23.44
CA ARG A 113 1.97 0.73 22.27
C ARG A 113 1.34 1.95 21.59
N LEU A 114 0.05 1.90 21.30
CA LEU A 114 -0.69 2.99 20.67
C LEU A 114 -0.63 4.26 21.52
N THR A 115 -0.67 4.15 22.86
CA THR A 115 -0.48 5.28 23.76
C THR A 115 0.90 5.90 23.60
N THR A 116 1.97 5.10 23.54
CA THR A 116 3.33 5.58 23.26
C THR A 116 3.43 6.30 21.92
N MET A 117 2.82 5.75 20.87
CA MET A 117 2.78 6.37 19.54
C MET A 117 2.10 7.74 19.59
N MET A 118 0.93 7.84 20.25
CA MET A 118 0.21 9.11 20.38
C MET A 118 0.97 10.12 21.27
N ASP A 119 1.66 9.66 22.31
CA ASP A 119 2.51 10.50 23.15
C ASP A 119 3.70 11.08 22.39
N PHE A 120 4.29 10.29 21.50
CA PHE A 120 5.34 10.75 20.60
C PHE A 120 4.79 11.79 19.61
N LEU A 121 3.69 11.49 18.92
CA LEU A 121 3.08 12.39 17.93
C LEU A 121 2.61 13.73 18.53
N ALA A 122 2.22 13.73 19.82
CA ALA A 122 1.87 14.95 20.55
C ALA A 122 3.07 15.87 20.82
N LYS A 123 4.28 15.33 20.84
CA LYS A 123 5.54 16.06 21.10
C LYS A 123 6.34 16.36 19.84
N ALA A 124 6.15 15.55 18.78
CA ALA A 124 6.83 15.72 17.51
C ALA A 124 6.51 17.09 16.88
N ASP A 125 7.44 17.57 16.04
CA ASP A 125 7.27 18.84 15.32
C ASP A 125 5.97 18.81 14.49
N ARG A 126 5.18 19.88 14.61
CA ARG A 126 3.96 20.10 13.83
C ARG A 126 3.97 21.49 13.22
N HIS A 127 3.55 21.56 11.97
CA HIS A 127 3.52 22.75 11.13
C HIS A 127 2.08 23.12 10.87
N LYS A 128 1.56 24.07 11.65
CA LYS A 128 0.12 24.41 11.65
C LYS A 128 -0.75 23.18 11.93
N GLY A 129 -0.28 22.35 12.85
CA GLY A 129 -0.95 21.11 13.22
C GLY A 129 -0.76 19.95 12.25
N ALA A 130 -0.27 20.13 11.02
CA ALA A 130 0.13 18.99 10.19
C ALA A 130 1.50 18.46 10.65
N TRP A 131 1.76 17.17 10.48
CA TRP A 131 3.10 16.62 10.65
C TRP A 131 3.88 16.68 9.32
N SER A 132 5.20 16.57 9.39
CA SER A 132 6.02 16.37 8.20
C SER A 132 5.87 14.94 7.65
N HIS A 133 6.25 14.74 6.38
CA HIS A 133 6.32 13.41 5.78
C HIS A 133 7.20 12.47 6.63
N TRP A 134 8.44 12.89 6.87
CA TRP A 134 9.38 12.16 7.71
C TRP A 134 9.65 12.85 9.04
N ILE A 135 9.79 12.04 10.07
CA ILE A 135 10.15 12.46 11.43
C ILE A 135 11.31 11.57 11.89
N ASN A 136 12.29 12.14 12.57
CA ASN A 136 13.30 11.36 13.27
C ASN A 136 12.63 10.71 14.50
N GLY A 137 12.53 9.37 14.49
CA GLY A 137 11.81 8.60 15.52
C GLY A 137 12.43 8.69 16.92
N GLU A 138 13.69 9.07 17.04
CA GLU A 138 14.39 9.22 18.32
C GLU A 138 14.09 10.58 18.98
N THR A 139 13.83 11.61 18.18
CA THR A 139 13.78 13.01 18.66
C THR A 139 12.44 13.72 18.43
N GLY A 140 11.61 13.21 17.52
CA GLY A 140 10.38 13.89 17.10
C GLY A 140 10.59 15.07 16.15
N LYS A 141 11.82 15.25 15.62
CA LYS A 141 12.14 16.37 14.72
C LYS A 141 11.83 16.06 13.25
N THR A 142 11.36 17.07 12.52
CA THR A 142 11.14 16.95 11.07
C THR A 142 12.44 16.55 10.36
N VAL A 143 12.36 15.54 9.50
CA VAL A 143 13.42 15.18 8.54
C VAL A 143 12.95 15.64 7.16
N PRO A 144 13.68 16.55 6.48
CA PRO A 144 13.23 17.06 5.18
C PRO A 144 13.16 15.99 4.09
N PHE A 145 12.05 15.94 3.36
CA PHE A 145 11.88 15.08 2.18
C PHE A 145 12.30 15.84 0.90
N GLY A 146 13.58 16.22 0.87
CA GLY A 146 14.14 17.12 -0.13
C GLY A 146 14.29 18.55 0.38
N LYS A 147 14.82 19.44 -0.48
CA LYS A 147 15.33 20.75 -0.04
C LYS A 147 14.26 21.68 0.57
N LYS A 148 13.06 21.71 -0.02
CA LYS A 148 11.99 22.64 0.35
C LYS A 148 10.83 21.99 1.12
N ASP A 149 10.82 20.67 1.20
CA ASP A 149 9.83 19.91 1.95
C ASP A 149 10.35 19.58 3.35
N ASN A 150 10.43 20.62 4.18
CA ASN A 150 10.89 20.56 5.57
C ASN A 150 9.81 21.06 6.55
N GLY A 151 8.55 20.95 6.14
CA GLY A 151 7.40 21.49 6.85
C GLY A 151 6.29 20.47 7.00
N GLY A 152 5.05 20.93 7.00
CA GLY A 152 3.89 20.04 7.07
C GLY A 152 3.57 19.46 5.70
N ASP A 153 3.35 18.15 5.67
CA ASP A 153 2.78 17.39 4.57
C ASP A 153 1.33 17.04 4.93
N LEU A 154 0.37 17.64 4.20
CA LEU A 154 -1.05 17.48 4.49
C LEU A 154 -1.60 16.12 4.04
N VAL A 155 -0.99 15.49 3.02
CA VAL A 155 -1.41 14.19 2.49
C VAL A 155 -0.99 13.09 3.45
N GLU A 156 0.27 13.10 3.89
CA GLU A 156 0.78 12.16 4.88
C GLU A 156 0.06 12.33 6.23
N THR A 157 -0.20 13.59 6.63
CA THR A 157 -1.04 13.90 7.79
C THR A 157 -2.44 13.31 7.66
N ALA A 158 -3.04 13.31 6.46
CA ALA A 158 -4.35 12.72 6.22
C ALA A 158 -4.35 11.20 6.41
N PHE A 159 -3.36 10.50 5.86
CA PHE A 159 -3.20 9.05 6.06
C PHE A 159 -3.00 8.69 7.54
N LEU A 160 -2.12 9.42 8.24
CA LEU A 160 -1.92 9.27 9.69
C LEU A 160 -3.23 9.45 10.46
N THR A 161 -3.95 10.52 10.13
CA THR A 161 -5.19 10.90 10.80
C THR A 161 -6.30 9.87 10.59
N SER A 162 -6.41 9.29 9.40
CA SER A 162 -7.32 8.17 9.16
C SER A 162 -7.07 7.02 10.14
N GLY A 163 -5.80 6.66 10.35
CA GLY A 163 -5.37 5.71 11.37
C GLY A 163 -5.77 6.11 12.79
N ILE A 164 -5.47 7.36 13.18
CA ILE A 164 -5.79 7.92 14.51
C ILE A 164 -7.30 7.86 14.80
N LEU A 165 -8.15 8.21 13.81
CA LEU A 165 -9.60 8.16 13.97
C LEU A 165 -10.11 6.73 14.14
N MET A 166 -9.55 5.75 13.41
CA MET A 166 -9.92 4.35 13.61
C MET A 166 -9.53 3.85 15.01
N VAL A 167 -8.37 4.24 15.53
CA VAL A 167 -7.95 3.92 16.91
C VAL A 167 -8.92 4.55 17.91
N ARG A 168 -9.26 5.84 17.73
CA ARG A 168 -10.25 6.53 18.57
C ARG A 168 -11.57 5.77 18.60
N GLU A 169 -12.12 5.44 17.44
CA GLU A 169 -13.43 4.79 17.34
C GLU A 169 -13.44 3.37 17.92
N TYR A 170 -12.32 2.63 17.84
CA TYR A 170 -12.21 1.28 18.38
C TYR A 170 -12.14 1.25 19.92
N PHE A 171 -11.53 2.27 20.53
CA PHE A 171 -11.26 2.31 21.97
C PHE A 171 -12.16 3.27 22.78
N LYS A 172 -12.94 4.16 22.14
CA LYS A 172 -13.74 5.20 22.82
C LYS A 172 -14.71 4.69 23.89
N ASN A 173 -15.19 3.45 23.77
CA ASN A 173 -16.14 2.85 24.71
C ASN A 173 -15.49 1.82 25.65
N GLY A 174 -14.16 1.74 25.66
CA GLY A 174 -13.38 0.78 26.42
C GLY A 174 -13.24 1.05 27.91
N ASN A 175 -12.22 0.44 28.50
CA ASN A 175 -11.79 0.72 29.88
C ASN A 175 -11.16 2.13 30.01
N THR A 176 -10.66 2.47 31.20
CA THR A 176 -10.12 3.79 31.51
C THR A 176 -8.92 4.15 30.63
N GLU A 177 -7.98 3.23 30.44
CA GLU A 177 -6.78 3.42 29.61
C GLU A 177 -7.14 3.60 28.13
N GLU A 178 -8.07 2.78 27.64
CA GLU A 178 -8.58 2.84 26.26
C GLU A 178 -9.30 4.17 25.98
N LYS A 179 -10.13 4.65 26.93
CA LYS A 179 -10.78 5.96 26.83
C LYS A 179 -9.77 7.11 26.86
N ALA A 180 -8.71 6.99 27.65
CA ALA A 180 -7.63 7.99 27.68
C ALA A 180 -6.88 8.04 26.33
N LEU A 181 -6.57 6.88 25.74
CA LEU A 181 -6.00 6.78 24.40
C LEU A 181 -6.93 7.43 23.35
N ALA A 182 -8.23 7.11 23.37
CA ALA A 182 -9.19 7.68 22.44
C ALA A 182 -9.30 9.21 22.57
N LYS A 183 -9.30 9.74 23.81
CA LYS A 183 -9.28 11.19 24.06
C LYS A 183 -8.04 11.86 23.47
N LYS A 184 -6.86 11.25 23.62
CA LYS A 184 -5.61 11.77 23.04
C LYS A 184 -5.64 11.78 21.51
N CYS A 185 -6.19 10.72 20.89
CA CYS A 185 -6.41 10.67 19.45
C CYS A 185 -7.29 11.84 18.97
N ASP A 186 -8.37 12.13 19.71
CA ASP A 186 -9.29 13.23 19.40
C ASP A 186 -8.62 14.62 19.51
N GLU A 187 -7.79 14.83 20.53
CA GLU A 187 -7.00 16.06 20.70
C GLU A 187 -6.01 16.27 19.54
N LEU A 188 -5.31 15.23 19.11
CA LEU A 188 -4.37 15.28 17.99
C LEU A 188 -5.07 15.67 16.67
N TRP A 189 -6.18 14.98 16.37
CA TRP A 189 -7.05 15.23 15.22
C TRP A 189 -7.54 16.69 15.17
N LYS A 190 -8.09 17.18 16.29
CA LYS A 190 -8.62 18.55 16.41
C LYS A 190 -7.56 19.63 16.30
N GLY A 191 -6.28 19.30 16.52
CA GLY A 191 -5.17 20.23 16.39
C GLY A 191 -4.72 20.55 14.96
N ILE A 192 -5.22 19.83 13.95
CA ILE A 192 -4.76 19.99 12.55
C ILE A 192 -5.49 21.16 11.88
N GLN A 193 -4.74 22.17 11.40
CA GLN A 193 -5.31 23.37 10.78
C GLN A 193 -5.51 23.18 9.27
N TRP A 194 -6.46 22.32 8.86
CA TRP A 194 -6.68 22.00 7.43
C TRP A 194 -6.92 23.25 6.56
N ASN A 195 -7.70 24.20 7.06
CA ASN A 195 -7.96 25.45 6.36
C ASN A 195 -6.72 26.33 6.14
N TRP A 196 -5.64 26.19 6.94
CA TRP A 196 -4.38 26.90 6.70
C TRP A 196 -3.80 26.53 5.33
N TYR A 197 -3.92 25.26 4.96
CA TYR A 197 -3.40 24.70 3.71
C TYR A 197 -4.21 25.11 2.47
N THR A 198 -5.12 26.06 2.60
CA THR A 198 -5.76 26.75 1.48
C THR A 198 -4.99 27.98 0.99
N LYS A 199 -3.81 28.28 1.57
CA LYS A 199 -2.97 29.44 1.20
C LYS A 199 -3.77 30.75 1.18
N GLY A 200 -4.39 31.07 2.31
CA GLY A 200 -5.18 32.30 2.45
C GLY A 200 -6.60 32.22 1.88
N GLY A 201 -7.23 31.03 1.90
CA GLY A 201 -8.62 30.85 1.50
C GLY A 201 -8.83 30.59 0.01
N GLN A 202 -7.78 30.17 -0.72
CA GLN A 202 -7.97 29.66 -2.07
C GLN A 202 -8.87 28.42 -2.04
N LYS A 203 -9.54 28.15 -3.16
CA LYS A 203 -10.49 27.05 -3.26
C LYS A 203 -9.80 25.76 -3.71
N VAL A 204 -8.68 25.46 -3.06
CA VAL A 204 -7.83 24.26 -3.27
C VAL A 204 -6.99 24.02 -2.01
N LEU A 205 -6.69 22.77 -1.71
CA LEU A 205 -5.69 22.42 -0.69
C LEU A 205 -4.29 22.34 -1.32
N TYR A 206 -3.28 22.80 -0.62
CA TYR A 206 -1.88 22.61 -0.96
C TYR A 206 -1.30 21.45 -0.17
N TRP A 207 -0.47 20.66 -0.84
CA TRP A 207 0.18 19.49 -0.25
C TRP A 207 1.13 19.90 0.90
N HIS A 208 1.93 20.95 0.68
CA HIS A 208 3.02 21.31 1.60
C HIS A 208 2.90 22.76 2.10
N TRP A 209 3.37 22.99 3.33
CA TRP A 209 3.71 24.31 3.84
C TRP A 209 4.96 24.23 4.70
N SER A 210 5.93 25.12 4.48
CA SER A 210 7.20 25.17 5.20
C SER A 210 7.34 26.44 6.06
N PRO A 211 7.93 26.36 7.27
CA PRO A 211 8.29 27.56 8.02
C PRO A 211 9.35 28.42 7.30
N ASP A 212 10.26 27.80 6.56
CA ASP A 212 11.38 28.49 5.90
C ASP A 212 11.04 28.92 4.46
N TYR A 213 10.30 28.06 3.73
CA TYR A 213 10.00 28.23 2.31
C TYR A 213 8.53 28.55 2.03
N GLN A 214 7.70 28.66 3.08
CA GLN A 214 6.28 28.96 2.98
C GLN A 214 5.56 28.06 1.97
N TRP A 215 5.14 28.62 0.83
CA TRP A 215 4.38 27.94 -0.21
C TRP A 215 5.20 27.62 -1.46
N GLU A 216 6.53 27.69 -1.42
CA GLU A 216 7.39 27.51 -2.60
C GLU A 216 7.33 26.11 -3.22
N MET A 217 6.96 25.08 -2.47
CA MET A 217 6.63 23.76 -3.05
C MET A 217 5.47 23.86 -4.05
N ASN A 218 4.53 24.78 -3.80
CA ASN A 218 3.46 25.21 -4.70
C ASN A 218 2.72 24.06 -5.42
N PHE A 219 2.34 23.02 -4.65
CA PHE A 219 1.68 21.84 -5.19
C PHE A 219 0.19 21.82 -4.76
N PRO A 220 -0.73 22.36 -5.58
CA PRO A 220 -2.16 22.23 -5.33
C PRO A 220 -2.63 20.77 -5.55
N LEU A 221 -3.49 20.28 -4.65
CA LEU A 221 -4.05 18.93 -4.71
C LEU A 221 -5.27 18.89 -5.65
N GLU A 222 -5.09 18.35 -6.84
CA GLU A 222 -6.13 18.21 -7.86
C GLU A 222 -6.31 16.73 -8.22
N GLY A 223 -7.55 16.25 -8.23
CA GLY A 223 -7.85 14.83 -8.48
C GLY A 223 -7.87 14.48 -9.98
N TYR A 224 -7.71 13.21 -10.36
CA TYR A 224 -7.76 12.04 -9.49
C TYR A 224 -6.38 11.42 -9.24
N ASN A 225 -6.07 11.19 -7.97
CA ASN A 225 -4.89 10.49 -7.45
C ASN A 225 -5.21 9.92 -6.04
N GLU A 226 -4.20 9.57 -5.24
CA GLU A 226 -4.31 8.99 -3.90
C GLU A 226 -4.90 9.90 -2.82
N CYS A 227 -5.03 11.21 -3.06
CA CYS A 227 -5.22 12.22 -2.01
C CYS A 227 -6.69 12.55 -1.66
N LEU A 228 -7.67 11.75 -2.08
CA LEU A 228 -9.10 12.03 -1.82
C LEU A 228 -9.40 12.23 -0.33
N ILE A 229 -8.82 11.38 0.53
CA ILE A 229 -9.06 11.39 1.96
C ILE A 229 -8.62 12.69 2.64
N THR A 230 -7.63 13.39 2.06
CA THR A 230 -7.18 14.70 2.54
C THR A 230 -8.30 15.73 2.49
N TYR A 231 -9.06 15.79 1.39
CA TYR A 231 -10.21 16.69 1.27
C TYR A 231 -11.37 16.28 2.18
N ILE A 232 -11.62 14.98 2.33
CA ILE A 232 -12.70 14.47 3.20
C ILE A 232 -12.39 14.82 4.64
N LEU A 233 -11.17 14.58 5.13
CA LEU A 233 -10.76 14.96 6.47
C LEU A 233 -10.78 16.47 6.66
N ALA A 234 -10.26 17.24 5.71
CA ALA A 234 -10.32 18.70 5.78
C ALA A 234 -11.76 19.23 5.89
N ALA A 235 -12.72 18.64 5.18
CA ALA A 235 -14.13 19.04 5.28
C ALA A 235 -14.81 18.55 6.58
N SER A 236 -14.30 17.44 7.13
CA SER A 236 -14.78 16.79 8.36
C SER A 236 -14.24 17.43 9.64
N SER A 237 -13.17 18.23 9.57
CA SER A 237 -12.57 18.84 10.76
C SER A 237 -13.57 19.69 11.55
N PRO A 238 -13.74 19.44 12.87
CA PRO A 238 -14.67 20.22 13.68
C PRO A 238 -14.08 21.58 14.12
N THR A 239 -12.79 21.80 13.93
CA THR A 239 -12.05 22.98 14.43
C THR A 239 -11.51 23.86 13.30
N TYR A 240 -11.00 23.27 12.22
CA TYR A 240 -10.37 24.00 11.12
C TYR A 240 -10.85 23.53 9.73
N PRO A 241 -12.18 23.48 9.47
CA PRO A 241 -12.69 22.91 8.24
C PRO A 241 -12.44 23.79 7.01
N ILE A 242 -12.29 23.15 5.84
CA ILE A 242 -12.50 23.80 4.54
C ILE A 242 -13.99 23.90 4.20
N ASP A 243 -14.37 24.77 3.27
CA ASP A 243 -15.71 24.77 2.68
C ASP A 243 -15.86 23.71 1.57
N ALA A 244 -17.09 23.42 1.17
CA ALA A 244 -17.35 22.46 0.10
C ALA A 244 -16.86 22.95 -1.27
N GLU A 245 -16.84 24.27 -1.49
CA GLU A 245 -16.35 24.86 -2.73
C GLU A 245 -14.86 24.57 -2.95
N THR A 246 -14.06 24.48 -1.89
CA THR A 246 -12.65 24.09 -1.92
C THR A 246 -12.45 22.69 -2.49
N TYR A 247 -13.32 21.74 -2.13
CA TYR A 247 -13.33 20.40 -2.74
C TYR A 247 -13.72 20.45 -4.23
N TYR A 248 -14.81 21.15 -4.57
CA TYR A 248 -15.28 21.13 -5.95
C TYR A 248 -14.33 21.87 -6.91
N LYS A 249 -13.82 23.04 -6.52
CA LYS A 249 -12.89 23.81 -7.37
C LYS A 249 -11.50 23.20 -7.42
N GLY A 250 -10.97 22.72 -6.29
CA GLY A 250 -9.65 22.12 -6.19
C GLY A 250 -9.64 20.67 -6.66
N TRP A 251 -10.17 19.76 -5.85
CA TRP A 251 -10.12 18.31 -6.13
C TRP A 251 -10.80 17.93 -7.44
N THR A 252 -12.08 18.28 -7.61
CA THR A 252 -12.84 17.86 -8.81
C THR A 252 -12.50 18.69 -10.05
N ARG A 253 -11.76 19.79 -9.88
CA ARG A 253 -11.47 20.77 -10.93
C ARG A 253 -12.74 21.27 -11.63
N ASN A 254 -13.81 21.52 -10.85
CA ASN A 254 -15.16 21.79 -11.35
C ASN A 254 -15.67 20.73 -12.36
N GLY A 255 -15.39 19.46 -12.09
CA GLY A 255 -15.79 18.33 -12.93
C GLY A 255 -14.90 18.06 -14.15
N THR A 256 -13.86 18.87 -14.44
CA THR A 256 -13.01 18.62 -15.61
C THR A 256 -12.14 17.37 -15.46
N TYR A 257 -12.00 16.84 -14.25
CA TYR A 257 -11.34 15.57 -13.97
C TYR A 257 -12.14 14.34 -14.43
N LEU A 258 -13.40 14.47 -14.87
CA LEU A 258 -14.19 13.34 -15.35
C LEU A 258 -13.65 12.79 -16.67
N SER A 259 -13.84 11.49 -16.89
CA SER A 259 -13.42 10.77 -18.10
C SER A 259 -14.54 9.84 -18.59
N ASP A 260 -14.75 9.85 -19.90
CA ASP A 260 -15.61 8.93 -20.65
C ASP A 260 -14.81 7.78 -21.31
N LYS A 261 -13.48 7.76 -21.12
CA LYS A 261 -12.62 6.71 -21.66
C LYS A 261 -12.88 5.36 -21.01
N GLU A 262 -12.60 4.32 -21.77
CA GLU A 262 -12.54 2.94 -21.29
C GLU A 262 -11.21 2.29 -21.63
N LYS A 263 -10.84 1.27 -20.84
CA LYS A 263 -9.74 0.37 -21.16
C LYS A 263 -10.14 -1.07 -20.85
N TYR A 264 -9.87 -1.98 -21.78
CA TYR A 264 -10.32 -3.38 -21.68
C TYR A 264 -11.84 -3.52 -21.43
N GLY A 265 -12.65 -2.62 -21.99
CA GLY A 265 -14.10 -2.54 -21.78
C GLY A 265 -14.52 -2.09 -20.37
N LEU A 266 -13.61 -1.49 -19.60
CA LEU A 266 -13.86 -0.98 -18.26
C LEU A 266 -13.80 0.55 -18.26
N PRO A 267 -14.88 1.26 -17.84
CA PRO A 267 -14.88 2.71 -17.74
C PRO A 267 -13.86 3.25 -16.74
N MET A 268 -13.17 4.34 -17.09
CA MET A 268 -12.22 5.03 -16.22
C MET A 268 -12.89 5.95 -15.20
N TYR A 269 -14.04 6.51 -15.53
CA TYR A 269 -14.83 7.54 -14.79
C TYR A 269 -14.12 8.88 -14.53
N VAL A 270 -12.81 8.86 -14.27
CA VAL A 270 -11.96 10.00 -13.97
C VAL A 270 -10.68 9.97 -14.79
N LYS A 271 -10.04 11.12 -14.88
CA LYS A 271 -8.70 11.32 -15.43
C LYS A 271 -7.71 11.17 -14.29
N HIS A 272 -7.15 9.97 -14.16
CA HIS A 272 -5.97 9.72 -13.33
C HIS A 272 -4.83 10.62 -13.81
N ASN A 273 -4.29 11.46 -12.92
CA ASN A 273 -3.29 12.46 -13.27
C ASN A 273 -2.06 11.79 -13.91
N GLY A 274 -1.66 12.25 -15.11
CA GLY A 274 -0.52 11.65 -15.83
C GLY A 274 -0.73 10.21 -16.34
N ALA A 275 -1.89 9.59 -16.11
CA ALA A 275 -2.12 8.16 -16.38
C ALA A 275 -3.54 7.88 -16.91
N ALA A 276 -4.07 8.76 -17.76
CA ALA A 276 -5.46 8.73 -18.21
C ALA A 276 -5.84 7.55 -19.14
N GLU A 277 -4.89 6.72 -19.57
CA GLU A 277 -5.16 5.57 -20.44
C GLU A 277 -5.45 4.28 -19.67
N TYR A 278 -4.65 3.96 -18.65
CA TYR A 278 -4.77 2.72 -17.87
C TYR A 278 -5.10 2.94 -16.40
N GLY A 279 -5.09 4.19 -15.93
CA GLY A 279 -5.02 4.51 -14.51
C GLY A 279 -3.59 4.59 -14.01
N GLY A 280 -3.42 5.23 -12.86
CA GLY A 280 -2.12 5.36 -12.19
C GLY A 280 -1.73 4.11 -11.42
N PRO A 281 -0.61 4.17 -10.67
CA PRO A 281 -0.19 3.13 -9.74
C PRO A 281 -1.34 2.66 -8.82
N LEU A 282 -1.43 1.36 -8.55
CA LEU A 282 -2.60 0.79 -7.85
C LEU A 282 -2.83 1.32 -6.44
N PHE A 283 -1.81 1.88 -5.77
CA PHE A 283 -1.99 2.49 -4.46
C PHE A 283 -3.02 3.64 -4.44
N TRP A 284 -3.31 4.26 -5.59
CA TRP A 284 -4.37 5.27 -5.72
C TRP A 284 -5.78 4.71 -5.46
N ALA A 285 -5.98 3.40 -5.63
CA ALA A 285 -7.21 2.70 -5.26
C ALA A 285 -7.20 2.21 -3.79
N HIS A 286 -6.11 2.42 -3.05
CA HIS A 286 -5.90 1.84 -1.72
C HIS A 286 -5.84 2.89 -0.61
N TYR A 287 -4.93 3.87 -0.68
CA TYR A 287 -4.54 4.67 0.50
C TYR A 287 -5.70 5.47 1.10
N SER A 288 -6.48 6.14 0.26
CA SER A 288 -7.68 6.86 0.70
C SER A 288 -8.80 5.94 1.21
N TYR A 289 -8.74 4.64 0.91
CA TYR A 289 -9.84 3.67 1.06
C TYR A 289 -9.60 2.61 2.14
N ILE A 290 -8.55 2.75 2.96
CA ILE A 290 -8.38 1.92 4.15
C ILE A 290 -9.49 2.19 5.17
N GLY A 291 -9.77 3.47 5.42
CA GLY A 291 -10.86 3.91 6.30
C GLY A 291 -12.13 4.27 5.54
N LEU A 292 -12.02 5.06 4.47
CA LEU A 292 -13.18 5.45 3.67
C LEU A 292 -13.72 4.25 2.92
N ASP A 293 -14.93 3.82 3.24
CA ASP A 293 -15.57 2.68 2.58
C ASP A 293 -16.08 3.08 1.19
N PRO A 294 -15.51 2.53 0.09
CA PRO A 294 -15.99 2.84 -1.25
C PRO A 294 -17.30 2.14 -1.61
N THR A 295 -17.75 1.13 -0.83
CA THR A 295 -18.96 0.36 -1.13
C THR A 295 -20.22 1.23 -1.03
N ASN A 296 -20.96 1.33 -2.13
CA ASN A 296 -22.12 2.22 -2.28
C ASN A 296 -21.81 3.69 -1.91
N LEU A 297 -20.56 4.12 -2.06
CA LEU A 297 -20.16 5.50 -1.88
C LEU A 297 -20.28 6.23 -3.21
N SER A 298 -20.94 7.38 -3.19
CA SER A 298 -21.12 8.26 -4.36
C SER A 298 -21.01 9.72 -3.95
N ASP A 299 -20.82 10.61 -4.91
CA ASP A 299 -20.98 12.06 -4.73
C ASP A 299 -21.76 12.67 -5.90
N LYS A 300 -21.67 14.00 -6.10
CA LYS A 300 -22.35 14.67 -7.22
C LYS A 300 -21.84 14.24 -8.61
N LEU A 301 -20.61 13.75 -8.71
CA LEU A 301 -19.92 13.53 -9.98
C LEU A 301 -19.63 12.03 -10.21
N ILE A 302 -19.32 11.28 -9.15
CA ILE A 302 -19.04 9.84 -9.19
C ILE A 302 -20.21 9.06 -8.62
N LYS A 303 -20.81 8.21 -9.45
CA LYS A 303 -21.95 7.39 -9.07
C LYS A 303 -21.59 6.23 -8.14
N ASN A 304 -20.38 5.71 -8.22
CA ASN A 304 -19.91 4.62 -7.38
C ASN A 304 -18.36 4.58 -7.33
N TYR A 305 -17.78 4.92 -6.17
CA TYR A 305 -16.32 4.86 -5.98
C TYR A 305 -15.80 3.42 -5.92
N PHE A 306 -16.61 2.43 -5.54
CA PHE A 306 -16.21 1.02 -5.60
C PHE A 306 -15.93 0.59 -7.03
N ASP A 307 -16.81 0.95 -7.97
CA ASP A 307 -16.63 0.61 -9.39
C ASP A 307 -15.44 1.35 -10.00
N LEU A 308 -15.18 2.60 -9.57
CA LEU A 308 -13.99 3.35 -9.97
C LEU A 308 -12.71 2.61 -9.58
N ASN A 309 -12.59 2.24 -8.30
CA ASN A 309 -11.41 1.55 -7.79
C ASN A 309 -11.27 0.15 -8.37
N LYS A 310 -12.38 -0.60 -8.45
CA LYS A 310 -12.40 -1.94 -9.04
C LYS A 310 -11.98 -1.94 -10.51
N ASN A 311 -12.43 -0.95 -11.30
CA ASN A 311 -12.04 -0.86 -12.68
C ASN A 311 -10.54 -0.57 -12.82
N GLN A 312 -9.97 0.33 -12.01
CA GLN A 312 -8.52 0.57 -12.02
C GLN A 312 -7.73 -0.72 -11.70
N VAL A 313 -8.12 -1.45 -10.66
CA VAL A 313 -7.50 -2.74 -10.29
C VAL A 313 -7.59 -3.76 -11.43
N LEU A 314 -8.76 -3.91 -12.04
CA LEU A 314 -8.96 -4.87 -13.13
C LEU A 314 -8.25 -4.47 -14.43
N ILE A 315 -8.03 -3.17 -14.68
CA ILE A 315 -7.23 -2.70 -15.82
C ILE A 315 -5.76 -3.07 -15.62
N ASP A 316 -5.21 -2.84 -14.43
CA ASP A 316 -3.83 -3.26 -14.10
C ASP A 316 -3.67 -4.79 -14.20
N TYR A 317 -4.58 -5.54 -13.58
CA TYR A 317 -4.62 -7.00 -13.69
C TYR A 317 -4.63 -7.47 -15.16
N LYS A 318 -5.53 -6.92 -15.98
CA LYS A 318 -5.63 -7.28 -17.41
C LYS A 318 -4.38 -6.88 -18.20
N TYR A 319 -3.75 -5.75 -17.89
CA TYR A 319 -2.47 -5.37 -18.50
C TYR A 319 -1.37 -6.38 -18.16
N CYS A 320 -1.24 -6.80 -16.89
CA CYS A 320 -0.27 -7.82 -16.49
C CYS A 320 -0.57 -9.19 -17.12
N VAL A 321 -1.85 -9.55 -17.32
CA VAL A 321 -2.24 -10.79 -17.99
C VAL A 321 -1.97 -10.74 -19.50
N GLU A 322 -2.24 -9.62 -20.16
CA GLU A 322 -1.89 -9.39 -21.57
C GLU A 322 -0.37 -9.41 -21.76
N ASN A 323 0.37 -8.83 -20.82
CA ASN A 323 1.83 -8.78 -20.79
C ASN A 323 2.45 -8.28 -22.12
N PRO A 324 2.13 -7.05 -22.57
CA PRO A 324 2.56 -6.56 -23.89
C PRO A 324 4.08 -6.43 -24.02
N LYS A 325 4.81 -6.36 -22.89
CA LYS A 325 6.28 -6.31 -22.84
C LYS A 325 6.94 -7.69 -22.71
N ASN A 326 6.17 -8.77 -22.67
CA ASN A 326 6.66 -10.15 -22.55
C ASN A 326 7.57 -10.40 -21.32
N TRP A 327 7.28 -9.77 -20.19
CA TRP A 327 7.97 -10.02 -18.94
C TRP A 327 7.72 -11.45 -18.47
N LYS A 328 8.78 -12.15 -18.07
CA LYS A 328 8.66 -13.55 -17.63
C LYS A 328 7.87 -13.59 -16.31
N GLY A 329 6.89 -14.48 -16.25
CA GLY A 329 6.10 -14.76 -15.05
C GLY A 329 4.83 -13.93 -14.90
N TYR A 330 4.73 -12.78 -15.58
CA TYR A 330 3.51 -11.96 -15.59
C TYR A 330 2.32 -12.82 -16.06
N GLY A 331 1.19 -12.69 -15.38
CA GLY A 331 -0.01 -13.47 -15.69
C GLY A 331 -1.01 -13.51 -14.55
N PRO A 332 -2.01 -14.42 -14.63
CA PRO A 332 -3.13 -14.46 -13.69
C PRO A 332 -2.76 -14.62 -12.20
N ASN A 333 -1.58 -15.20 -11.91
CA ASN A 333 -1.09 -15.49 -10.56
C ASN A 333 0.04 -14.54 -10.11
N TYR A 334 0.52 -13.65 -10.98
CA TYR A 334 1.66 -12.78 -10.70
C TYR A 334 1.48 -11.46 -11.45
N TRP A 335 0.88 -10.50 -10.76
CA TRP A 335 0.40 -9.23 -11.28
C TRP A 335 0.44 -8.16 -10.18
N GLY A 336 0.23 -6.90 -10.55
CA GLY A 336 0.16 -5.78 -9.62
C GLY A 336 1.32 -4.80 -9.83
N LEU A 337 1.02 -3.67 -10.47
CA LEU A 337 1.97 -2.57 -10.63
C LEU A 337 1.59 -1.41 -9.70
N THR A 338 2.54 -1.01 -8.86
CA THR A 338 2.43 0.20 -8.05
C THR A 338 3.81 0.79 -7.76
N ALA A 339 3.84 2.00 -7.21
CA ALA A 339 5.09 2.62 -6.78
C ALA A 339 5.76 1.82 -5.65
N SER A 340 7.06 1.58 -5.75
CA SER A 340 7.82 0.74 -4.82
C SER A 340 9.32 0.84 -5.09
N TYR A 341 10.13 0.09 -4.33
CA TYR A 341 11.47 -0.28 -4.80
C TYR A 341 11.41 -0.88 -6.22
N SER A 342 12.47 -0.65 -6.98
CA SER A 342 12.62 -1.11 -8.36
C SER A 342 14.05 -1.59 -8.60
N ARG A 343 14.28 -2.19 -9.77
CA ARG A 343 15.59 -2.65 -10.20
C ARG A 343 16.15 -1.69 -11.25
N ASN A 344 17.30 -1.10 -10.97
CA ASN A 344 18.04 -0.30 -11.95
C ASN A 344 18.66 -1.19 -13.04
N GLU A 345 19.12 -0.59 -14.14
CA GLU A 345 19.74 -1.33 -15.26
C GLU A 345 20.96 -2.15 -14.80
N ASP A 346 21.78 -1.57 -13.93
CA ASP A 346 22.96 -2.21 -13.32
C ASP A 346 22.63 -3.30 -12.29
N GLY A 347 21.35 -3.50 -11.96
CA GLY A 347 20.86 -4.47 -11.00
C GLY A 347 20.82 -4.01 -9.54
N SER A 348 21.25 -2.78 -9.25
CA SER A 348 21.06 -2.16 -7.95
C SER A 348 19.58 -1.87 -7.66
N ALA A 349 19.24 -1.71 -6.39
CA ALA A 349 17.90 -1.31 -5.97
C ALA A 349 17.73 0.21 -6.14
N GLY A 350 16.67 0.62 -6.85
CA GLY A 350 16.20 2.00 -6.97
C GLY A 350 14.75 2.11 -6.51
N TYR A 351 14.07 3.20 -6.84
CA TYR A 351 12.64 3.39 -6.59
C TYR A 351 11.96 3.89 -7.87
N ASP A 352 10.73 3.46 -8.12
CA ASP A 352 9.98 3.91 -9.29
C ASP A 352 8.47 3.83 -9.08
N ALA A 353 7.72 4.66 -9.81
CA ALA A 353 6.26 4.63 -9.82
C ALA A 353 5.76 3.68 -10.92
N HIS A 354 5.67 2.38 -10.63
CA HIS A 354 5.18 1.42 -11.62
C HIS A 354 3.66 1.52 -11.81
N PHE A 355 3.26 1.48 -13.07
CA PHE A 355 1.87 1.36 -13.54
C PHE A 355 1.93 0.90 -15.01
N PRO A 356 0.81 0.54 -15.66
CA PRO A 356 0.84 -0.04 -17.01
C PRO A 356 1.69 0.70 -18.06
N GLN A 357 1.76 2.04 -18.04
CA GLN A 357 2.60 2.79 -18.99
C GLN A 357 4.05 2.98 -18.52
N ASN A 358 4.36 2.74 -17.24
CA ASN A 358 5.71 2.72 -16.67
C ASN A 358 6.03 1.35 -16.05
N ASP A 359 5.89 0.31 -16.87
CA ASP A 359 6.16 -1.08 -16.47
C ASP A 359 7.63 -1.45 -16.73
N ARG A 360 8.36 -1.79 -15.67
CA ARG A 360 9.79 -2.20 -15.70
C ARG A 360 10.01 -3.71 -15.48
N GLY A 361 8.95 -4.52 -15.51
CA GLY A 361 9.05 -5.95 -15.23
C GLY A 361 9.15 -6.25 -13.73
N VAL A 362 8.73 -5.33 -12.87
CA VAL A 362 8.73 -5.43 -11.41
C VAL A 362 7.28 -5.54 -10.94
N ILE A 363 6.97 -6.56 -10.14
CA ILE A 363 5.69 -6.76 -9.47
C ILE A 363 5.85 -6.43 -7.99
N THR A 364 4.95 -5.61 -7.49
CA THR A 364 4.94 -5.14 -6.11
C THR A 364 3.81 -5.83 -5.36
N PRO A 365 4.08 -6.74 -4.40
CA PRO A 365 3.03 -7.55 -3.77
C PRO A 365 1.88 -6.75 -3.18
N THR A 366 2.13 -5.55 -2.64
CA THR A 366 1.06 -4.71 -2.09
C THR A 366 -0.01 -4.34 -3.13
N ALA A 367 0.33 -4.22 -4.41
CA ALA A 367 -0.64 -3.88 -5.46
C ALA A 367 -1.76 -4.93 -5.55
N ALA A 368 -1.41 -6.21 -5.67
CA ALA A 368 -2.38 -7.29 -5.73
C ALA A 368 -3.02 -7.56 -4.36
N LEU A 369 -2.23 -7.56 -3.28
CA LEU A 369 -2.72 -7.90 -1.94
C LEU A 369 -3.59 -6.81 -1.31
N SER A 370 -3.33 -5.54 -1.58
CA SER A 370 -4.19 -4.44 -1.10
C SER A 370 -5.47 -4.30 -1.94
N SER A 371 -5.58 -5.06 -3.04
CA SER A 371 -6.74 -5.08 -3.93
C SER A 371 -7.77 -6.17 -3.59
N PHE A 372 -7.61 -6.92 -2.50
CA PHE A 372 -8.56 -7.96 -2.06
C PHE A 372 -10.04 -7.51 -2.07
N PRO A 373 -10.40 -6.29 -1.61
CA PRO A 373 -11.79 -5.84 -1.67
C PRO A 373 -12.38 -5.72 -3.07
N TYR A 374 -11.54 -5.57 -4.09
CA TYR A 374 -11.95 -5.26 -5.47
C TYR A 374 -11.83 -6.46 -6.41
N SER A 375 -10.81 -7.29 -6.21
CA SER A 375 -10.45 -8.46 -7.04
C SER A 375 -10.09 -9.67 -6.16
N PRO A 376 -10.99 -10.16 -5.29
CA PRO A 376 -10.63 -11.13 -4.25
C PRO A 376 -10.10 -12.45 -4.81
N LYS A 377 -10.60 -12.90 -5.95
CA LYS A 377 -10.12 -14.13 -6.59
C LYS A 377 -8.68 -13.94 -7.09
N GLU A 378 -8.42 -12.89 -7.84
CA GLU A 378 -7.12 -12.59 -8.43
C GLU A 378 -6.06 -12.28 -7.37
N SER A 379 -6.45 -11.59 -6.29
CA SER A 379 -5.59 -11.31 -5.14
C SER A 379 -5.28 -12.56 -4.33
N MET A 380 -6.25 -13.48 -4.17
CA MET A 380 -6.04 -14.77 -3.50
C MET A 380 -5.14 -15.70 -4.33
N ASP A 381 -5.32 -15.74 -5.65
CA ASP A 381 -4.45 -16.48 -6.57
C ASP A 381 -3.00 -15.99 -6.48
N PHE A 382 -2.81 -14.66 -6.44
CA PHE A 382 -1.50 -14.04 -6.20
C PHE A 382 -0.91 -14.42 -4.84
N LEU A 383 -1.69 -14.25 -3.75
CA LEU A 383 -1.27 -14.56 -2.39
C LEU A 383 -0.80 -16.02 -2.29
N ARG A 384 -1.60 -16.94 -2.83
CA ARG A 384 -1.28 -18.36 -2.85
C ARG A 384 -0.01 -18.63 -3.66
N PHE A 385 0.14 -18.01 -4.83
CA PHE A 385 1.32 -18.17 -5.66
C PHE A 385 2.60 -17.74 -4.92
N ILE A 386 2.63 -16.52 -4.36
CA ILE A 386 3.85 -16.02 -3.71
C ILE A 386 4.21 -16.82 -2.45
N TYR A 387 3.23 -17.26 -1.66
CA TYR A 387 3.50 -18.01 -0.42
C TYR A 387 3.78 -19.49 -0.61
N THR A 388 3.42 -20.10 -1.74
CA THR A 388 3.57 -21.56 -1.95
C THR A 388 4.54 -21.92 -3.06
N GLN A 389 4.71 -21.05 -4.06
CA GLN A 389 5.56 -21.31 -5.24
C GLN A 389 6.74 -20.34 -5.34
N LYS A 390 6.68 -19.18 -4.65
CA LYS A 390 7.77 -18.20 -4.60
C LYS A 390 8.18 -17.82 -3.17
N PRO A 391 8.51 -18.79 -2.30
CA PRO A 391 8.91 -18.49 -0.92
C PRO A 391 10.14 -17.56 -0.84
N GLU A 392 10.97 -17.49 -1.90
CA GLU A 392 12.08 -16.53 -2.00
C GLU A 392 11.66 -15.05 -2.00
N PHE A 393 10.37 -14.76 -2.26
CA PHE A 393 9.80 -13.41 -2.22
C PHE A 393 9.28 -13.01 -0.83
N ILE A 394 9.33 -13.92 0.15
CA ILE A 394 8.83 -13.70 1.51
C ILE A 394 10.02 -13.59 2.46
N GLY A 395 10.16 -12.47 3.14
CA GLY A 395 11.13 -12.27 4.21
C GLY A 395 10.52 -12.30 5.61
N SER A 396 11.22 -11.70 6.56
CA SER A 396 10.88 -11.69 7.99
C SER A 396 9.55 -10.99 8.32
N ALA A 397 9.15 -9.98 7.53
CA ALA A 397 7.94 -9.18 7.71
C ALA A 397 6.89 -9.42 6.60
N GLY A 398 6.95 -10.55 5.91
CA GLY A 398 6.02 -10.91 4.84
C GLY A 398 6.62 -10.73 3.45
N PRO A 399 5.82 -10.47 2.41
CA PRO A 399 6.35 -10.23 1.07
C PRO A 399 7.32 -9.05 1.08
N TYR A 400 8.46 -9.20 0.42
CA TYR A 400 9.34 -8.07 0.15
C TYR A 400 8.64 -7.04 -0.74
N ASP A 401 9.13 -5.81 -0.67
CA ASP A 401 8.52 -4.65 -1.33
C ASP A 401 8.30 -4.86 -2.83
N ALA A 402 9.29 -5.40 -3.52
CA ALA A 402 9.29 -5.52 -4.97
C ALA A 402 9.98 -6.80 -5.44
N THR A 403 9.40 -7.44 -6.46
CA THR A 403 9.83 -8.75 -6.95
C THR A 403 9.84 -8.79 -8.48
N SER A 404 10.68 -9.64 -9.08
CA SER A 404 10.65 -9.88 -10.53
C SER A 404 11.13 -11.27 -10.90
N ILE A 405 10.23 -12.10 -11.42
CA ILE A 405 10.59 -13.40 -12.02
C ILE A 405 11.47 -13.21 -13.28
N HIS A 406 11.29 -12.12 -14.01
CA HIS A 406 12.05 -11.82 -15.22
C HIS A 406 13.54 -11.65 -14.95
N TYR A 407 13.91 -10.89 -13.92
CA TYR A 407 15.31 -10.69 -13.54
C TYR A 407 15.83 -11.81 -12.64
N ASN A 408 15.62 -13.07 -13.02
CA ASN A 408 16.07 -14.26 -12.28
C ASN A 408 15.52 -14.34 -10.83
N ASN A 409 14.21 -14.13 -10.67
CA ASN A 409 13.55 -14.03 -9.35
C ASN A 409 14.17 -12.96 -8.45
N TRP A 410 14.49 -11.79 -9.02
CA TRP A 410 15.01 -10.66 -8.27
C TRP A 410 14.03 -10.24 -7.18
N THR A 411 14.57 -9.97 -6.00
CA THR A 411 13.93 -9.31 -4.88
C THR A 411 14.98 -8.45 -4.19
N THR A 412 14.55 -7.45 -3.43
CA THR A 412 15.43 -6.74 -2.49
C THR A 412 14.97 -7.07 -1.07
N PRO A 413 15.88 -7.36 -0.11
CA PRO A 413 15.52 -7.74 1.25
C PRO A 413 15.08 -6.51 2.07
N ARG A 414 14.10 -5.77 1.55
CA ARG A 414 13.67 -4.45 2.00
C ARG A 414 12.16 -4.35 1.95
N TYR A 415 11.64 -3.46 2.80
CA TYR A 415 10.22 -3.18 2.96
C TYR A 415 10.01 -1.68 3.13
N LEU A 416 8.89 -1.16 2.65
CA LEU A 416 8.39 0.17 2.93
C LEU A 416 7.12 0.12 3.79
N ALA A 417 6.96 1.07 4.71
CA ALA A 417 5.75 1.15 5.54
C ALA A 417 4.50 1.38 4.70
N ILE A 418 4.61 2.21 3.67
CA ILE A 418 3.48 2.57 2.81
C ILE A 418 2.97 1.39 1.96
N ASP A 419 3.81 0.37 1.76
CA ASP A 419 3.45 -0.83 1.00
C ASP A 419 3.02 -1.96 1.94
N GLN A 420 3.76 -2.22 3.02
CA GLN A 420 3.36 -3.24 4.00
C GLN A 420 2.09 -2.86 4.77
N GLY A 421 1.92 -1.57 5.05
CA GLY A 421 0.86 -1.03 5.90
C GLY A 421 -0.54 -1.19 5.33
N THR A 422 -0.69 -1.39 4.03
CA THR A 422 -2.00 -1.51 3.38
C THR A 422 -2.47 -2.96 3.25
N ILE A 423 -1.55 -3.93 3.27
CA ILE A 423 -1.84 -5.35 3.04
C ILE A 423 -2.83 -5.87 4.09
N ALA A 424 -2.48 -5.80 5.36
CA ALA A 424 -3.33 -6.37 6.42
C ALA A 424 -4.68 -5.63 6.55
N PRO A 425 -4.72 -4.28 6.50
CA PRO A 425 -5.96 -3.52 6.50
C PRO A 425 -6.93 -3.84 5.37
N MET A 426 -6.45 -3.93 4.13
CA MET A 426 -7.32 -4.16 2.97
C MET A 426 -7.83 -5.61 2.93
N ILE A 427 -7.02 -6.59 3.33
CA ILE A 427 -7.49 -7.96 3.55
C ILE A 427 -8.55 -7.99 4.65
N GLU A 428 -8.38 -7.25 5.74
CA GLU A 428 -9.37 -7.22 6.81
C GLU A 428 -10.69 -6.56 6.37
N ASN A 429 -10.61 -5.48 5.60
CA ASN A 429 -11.79 -4.85 5.03
C ASN A 429 -12.54 -5.78 4.08
N TYR A 430 -11.83 -6.57 3.26
CA TYR A 430 -12.45 -7.63 2.46
C TYR A 430 -13.15 -8.67 3.33
N ARG A 431 -12.49 -9.17 4.39
CA ARG A 431 -13.03 -10.24 5.23
C ARG A 431 -14.24 -9.79 6.07
N THR A 432 -14.19 -8.60 6.65
CA THR A 432 -15.16 -8.17 7.68
C THR A 432 -15.65 -6.72 7.56
N GLY A 433 -14.99 -5.90 6.73
CA GLY A 433 -15.23 -4.45 6.65
C GLY A 433 -14.90 -3.71 7.95
N PHE A 434 -14.03 -4.27 8.80
CA PHE A 434 -13.77 -3.78 10.15
C PHE A 434 -13.31 -2.33 10.20
N LEU A 435 -12.27 -1.97 9.44
CA LEU A 435 -11.69 -0.63 9.48
C LEU A 435 -12.60 0.41 8.83
N TRP A 436 -13.27 0.02 7.75
CA TRP A 436 -14.36 0.80 7.15
C TRP A 436 -15.46 1.16 8.15
N LYS A 437 -15.93 0.19 8.93
CA LYS A 437 -16.93 0.43 9.98
C LYS A 437 -16.42 1.39 11.05
N LEU A 438 -15.16 1.32 11.44
CA LEU A 438 -14.60 2.25 12.43
C LEU A 438 -14.59 3.68 11.88
N PHE A 439 -13.98 3.89 10.73
CA PHE A 439 -13.81 5.23 10.17
C PHE A 439 -15.14 5.87 9.76
N MET A 440 -16.02 5.14 9.07
CA MET A 440 -17.30 5.67 8.57
C MET A 440 -18.33 5.96 9.66
N ASN A 441 -18.16 5.39 10.87
CA ASN A 441 -19.03 5.68 12.02
C ASN A 441 -18.52 6.83 12.90
N ALA A 442 -17.35 7.42 12.60
CA ALA A 442 -16.93 8.66 13.22
C ALA A 442 -17.91 9.79 12.85
N PRO A 443 -18.55 10.47 13.83
CA PRO A 443 -19.58 11.47 13.56
C PRO A 443 -19.12 12.60 12.64
N GLU A 444 -17.87 13.05 12.80
CA GLU A 444 -17.28 14.13 12.02
C GLU A 444 -17.10 13.74 10.55
N ILE A 445 -16.74 12.48 10.28
CA ILE A 445 -16.60 11.96 8.92
C ILE A 445 -17.96 11.94 8.22
N GLN A 446 -19.02 11.50 8.88
CA GLN A 446 -20.37 11.54 8.30
C GLN A 446 -20.83 12.96 7.99
N GLN A 447 -20.49 13.92 8.86
CA GLN A 447 -20.80 15.34 8.65
C GLN A 447 -20.01 15.92 7.47
N GLY A 448 -18.71 15.64 7.38
CA GLY A 448 -17.87 16.08 6.27
C GLY A 448 -18.32 15.50 4.93
N LEU A 449 -18.64 14.20 4.88
CA LEU A 449 -19.20 13.55 3.69
C LEU A 449 -20.51 14.22 3.24
N LYS A 450 -21.47 14.46 4.16
CA LYS A 450 -22.71 15.20 3.86
C LYS A 450 -22.42 16.59 3.32
N LYS A 451 -21.49 17.32 3.94
CA LYS A 451 -21.06 18.66 3.52
C LYS A 451 -20.51 18.67 2.09
N LEU A 452 -19.78 17.62 1.71
CA LEU A 452 -19.27 17.41 0.35
C LEU A 452 -20.28 16.74 -0.60
N SER A 453 -21.53 16.56 -0.15
CA SER A 453 -22.60 15.87 -0.89
C SER A 453 -22.25 14.45 -1.31
N PHE A 454 -21.40 13.78 -0.54
CA PHE A 454 -21.24 12.33 -0.63
C PHE A 454 -22.47 11.64 -0.05
N LYS A 455 -22.78 10.46 -0.59
CA LYS A 455 -23.87 9.60 -0.15
C LYS A 455 -23.36 8.20 0.07
N SER A 456 -23.90 7.56 1.10
CA SER A 456 -23.70 6.15 1.37
C SER A 456 -24.95 5.59 2.04
N GLU A 457 -25.61 4.66 1.35
CA GLU A 457 -26.80 3.99 1.88
C GLU A 457 -26.44 3.16 3.13
N LYS A 458 -25.30 2.48 3.08
CA LYS A 458 -24.78 1.61 4.15
C LYS A 458 -24.59 2.34 5.48
N TYR A 459 -24.20 3.61 5.44
CA TYR A 459 -23.96 4.44 6.62
C TYR A 459 -25.00 5.55 6.82
N HIS A 460 -26.12 5.50 6.08
CA HIS A 460 -27.21 6.47 6.15
C HIS A 460 -26.77 7.94 5.94
N ILE A 461 -25.81 8.14 5.04
CA ILE A 461 -25.32 9.44 4.59
C ILE A 461 -26.15 9.81 3.35
N LYS A 462 -27.02 10.82 3.47
CA LYS A 462 -27.99 11.23 2.45
C LYS A 462 -27.56 12.48 1.69
#